data_AF-A0A8H3D7F6-F1
#
_entry.id   AF-A0A8H3D7F6-F1
#
_cell.length_a   1.000
_cell.length_b   1.000
_cell.length_c   1.000
_cell.angle_alpha   90.00
_cell.angle_beta   90.00
_cell.angle_gamma   90.00
#
_symmetry.space_group_name_H-M   'P 1'
#
loop_
_entity.id
_entity.type
_entity.pdbx_description
1 polymer ?
#
loop_
_entity_poly.entity_id
_entity_poly.type
_entity_poly.pdbx_seq_one_letter_code
_entity_poly.pdbx_strand_id
1 'polypeptide(L)'
;MSSESSHNQVNLARLLRRLEKAVHNQDWSYQSLSESSAIWIQAEGMLQSVAYARKLLSSVRIDEDSAGSPLPSSSDYLRATEDKIDALESVLNDVRSRAQPKKSKPPSYLSHVPPPRPKLVVQPIVTITSEEVKSPEEMTSEALLPVEETWEKGSELRSPASDLLPGTPLPYLETKHTRPVSSESHSESLLSPRPRPSASASPTTDLPAFMHTSLQTQEDLSEQLAQMAAQLKRNAQTFAAQLHEDNALVQLAHDQLEGVHTRVKTERTTLRNFSSKSGYTTCMTIGIIIVVVISWVMMFLMIKVT
;
A
#
# COMPACT_ATOMS: atom_id res chain seq x y z
N MET A 1 35.89 -11.79 -1.66
CA MET A 1 34.51 -12.13 -2.05
C MET A 1 33.81 -13.06 -1.04
N SER A 2 34.53 -13.70 -0.10
CA SER A 2 33.93 -14.64 0.88
C SER A 2 33.09 -13.99 1.99
N SER A 3 33.27 -12.69 2.27
CA SER A 3 32.53 -12.01 3.35
C SER A 3 31.04 -11.85 3.05
N GLU A 4 30.68 -11.65 1.77
CA GLU A 4 29.29 -11.48 1.36
C GLU A 4 28.51 -12.80 1.45
N SER A 5 29.10 -13.91 1.00
CA SER A 5 28.52 -15.25 1.13
C SER A 5 28.24 -15.63 2.59
N SER A 6 29.21 -15.42 3.48
CA SER A 6 29.04 -15.66 4.92
C SER A 6 27.92 -14.79 5.52
N HIS A 7 27.83 -13.52 5.10
CA HIS A 7 26.76 -12.62 5.53
C HIS A 7 25.39 -13.10 5.05
N ASN A 8 25.28 -13.55 3.80
CA ASN A 8 24.06 -14.09 3.21
C ASN A 8 23.59 -15.36 3.94
N GLN A 9 24.51 -16.26 4.29
CA GLN A 9 24.19 -17.47 5.06
C GLN A 9 23.65 -17.14 6.45
N VAL A 10 24.28 -16.20 7.18
CA VAL A 10 23.82 -15.76 8.50
C VAL A 10 22.46 -15.07 8.41
N ASN A 11 22.27 -14.22 7.40
CA ASN A 11 21.00 -13.55 7.16
C ASN A 11 19.88 -14.53 6.81
N LEU A 12 20.16 -15.52 5.97
CA LEU A 12 19.23 -16.60 5.63
C LEU A 12 18.80 -17.35 6.90
N ALA A 13 19.76 -17.78 7.73
CA ALA A 13 19.46 -18.50 8.96
C ALA A 13 18.62 -17.67 9.94
N ARG A 14 18.92 -16.36 10.07
CA ARG A 14 18.15 -15.44 10.92
C ARG A 14 16.74 -15.21 10.37
N LEU A 15 16.61 -15.03 9.06
CA LEU A 15 15.33 -14.83 8.40
C LEU A 15 14.45 -16.06 8.54
N LEU A 16 14.98 -17.26 8.27
CA LEU A 16 14.25 -18.51 8.42
C LEU A 16 13.77 -18.72 9.86
N ARG A 17 14.62 -18.48 10.87
CA ARG A 17 14.17 -18.57 12.28
C ARG A 17 13.05 -17.59 12.61
N ARG A 18 13.11 -16.37 12.08
CA ARG A 18 12.05 -15.37 12.27
C ARG A 18 10.76 -15.81 11.57
N LEU A 19 10.86 -16.36 10.36
CA LEU A 19 9.72 -16.86 9.61
C LEU A 19 9.08 -18.06 10.28
N GLU A 20 9.87 -19.07 10.65
CA GLU A 20 9.41 -20.22 11.43
C GLU A 20 8.69 -19.75 12.69
N LYS A 21 9.30 -18.84 13.47
CA LYS A 21 8.67 -18.29 14.67
C LYS A 21 7.37 -17.53 14.39
N ALA A 22 7.35 -16.70 13.34
CA ALA A 22 6.15 -15.96 12.96
C ALA A 22 5.02 -16.90 12.52
N VAL A 23 5.33 -17.94 11.74
CA VAL A 23 4.34 -18.94 11.30
C VAL A 23 3.78 -19.73 12.48
N HIS A 24 4.61 -20.12 13.45
CA HIS A 24 4.17 -20.89 14.60
C HIS A 24 3.42 -20.06 15.65
N ASN A 25 3.76 -18.79 15.79
CA ASN A 25 3.10 -17.90 16.76
C ASN A 25 1.79 -17.31 16.25
N GLN A 26 1.55 -17.33 14.93
CA GLN A 26 0.37 -16.77 14.31
C GLN A 26 -0.76 -17.81 14.28
N ASP A 27 -1.89 -17.48 14.91
CA ASP A 27 -3.10 -18.27 14.79
C ASP A 27 -3.70 -18.08 13.38
N TRP A 28 -3.65 -19.13 12.56
CA TRP A 28 -4.18 -19.12 11.20
C TRP A 28 -5.71 -19.35 11.13
N SER A 29 -6.37 -19.56 12.27
CA SER A 29 -7.82 -19.68 12.35
C SER A 29 -8.48 -18.31 12.37
N TYR A 30 -9.45 -18.09 11.48
CA TYR A 30 -10.29 -16.89 11.47
C TYR A 30 -11.75 -17.27 11.72
N GLN A 31 -12.48 -16.39 12.42
CA GLN A 31 -13.93 -16.53 12.62
C GLN A 31 -14.71 -15.48 11.82
N SER A 32 -14.08 -14.34 11.49
CA SER A 32 -14.71 -13.25 10.75
C SER A 32 -14.10 -13.00 9.36
N LEU A 33 -14.88 -12.40 8.46
CA LEU A 33 -14.42 -11.99 7.12
C LEU A 33 -13.35 -10.88 7.18
N SER A 34 -13.41 -10.01 8.20
CA SER A 34 -12.38 -8.99 8.42
C SER A 34 -11.04 -9.61 8.84
N GLU A 35 -11.09 -10.61 9.73
CA GLU A 35 -9.89 -11.38 10.12
C GLU A 35 -9.32 -12.15 8.94
N SER A 36 -10.16 -12.78 8.10
CA SER A 36 -9.67 -13.53 6.94
C SER A 36 -8.87 -12.64 5.98
N SER A 37 -9.32 -11.40 5.75
CA SER A 37 -8.58 -10.45 4.92
C SER A 37 -7.24 -10.05 5.56
N ALA A 38 -7.20 -9.84 6.88
CA ALA A 38 -5.96 -9.50 7.58
C ALA A 38 -4.94 -10.64 7.52
N ILE A 39 -5.40 -11.88 7.77
CA ILE A 39 -4.58 -13.09 7.67
C ILE A 39 -4.06 -13.29 6.24
N TRP A 40 -4.90 -13.04 5.22
CA TRP A 40 -4.47 -13.13 3.83
C TRP A 40 -3.34 -12.14 3.50
N ILE A 41 -3.45 -10.89 3.96
CA ILE A 41 -2.40 -9.87 3.77
C ILE A 41 -1.11 -10.29 4.48
N GLN A 42 -1.21 -10.81 5.70
CA GLN A 42 -0.04 -11.30 6.45
C GLN A 42 0.63 -12.48 5.76
N ALA A 43 -0.15 -13.47 5.32
CA ALA A 43 0.37 -14.62 4.57
C ALA A 43 1.07 -14.17 3.27
N GLU A 44 0.52 -13.18 2.56
CA GLU A 44 1.16 -12.61 1.37
C GLU A 44 2.49 -11.92 1.69
N GLY A 45 2.55 -11.12 2.76
CA GLY A 45 3.78 -10.48 3.21
C GLY A 45 4.85 -11.50 3.60
N MET A 46 4.44 -12.59 4.25
CA MET A 46 5.35 -13.68 4.61
C MET A 46 5.82 -14.47 3.36
N LEU A 47 4.96 -14.66 2.35
CA LEU A 47 5.36 -15.28 1.08
C LEU A 47 6.45 -14.47 0.37
N GLN A 48 6.40 -13.13 0.44
CA GLN A 48 7.47 -12.29 -0.10
C GLN A 48 8.79 -12.52 0.62
N SER A 49 8.77 -12.66 1.96
CA SER A 49 9.99 -12.99 2.71
C SER A 49 10.51 -14.41 2.43
N VAL A 50 9.64 -15.37 2.14
CA VAL A 50 10.01 -16.71 1.67
C VAL A 50 10.66 -16.64 0.28
N ALA A 51 10.11 -15.84 -0.64
CA ALA A 51 10.71 -15.60 -1.95
C ALA A 51 12.09 -14.93 -1.85
N TYR A 52 12.26 -13.99 -0.92
CA TYR A 52 13.56 -13.40 -0.62
C TYR A 52 14.54 -14.42 -0.02
N ALA A 53 14.08 -15.32 0.86
CA ALA A 53 14.89 -16.42 1.39
C ALA A 53 15.37 -17.37 0.26
N ARG A 54 14.53 -17.68 -0.73
CA ARG A 54 14.95 -18.44 -1.93
C ARG A 54 16.03 -17.71 -2.72
N LYS A 55 15.88 -16.40 -2.89
CA LYS A 55 16.89 -15.59 -3.58
C LYS A 55 18.23 -15.65 -2.83
N LEU A 56 18.22 -15.49 -1.51
CA LEU A 56 19.42 -15.63 -0.68
C LEU A 56 20.04 -17.03 -0.79
N LEU A 57 19.23 -18.09 -0.75
CA LEU A 57 19.70 -19.46 -0.92
C LEU A 57 20.37 -19.66 -2.29
N SER A 58 19.78 -19.10 -3.35
CA SER A 58 20.37 -19.16 -4.69
C SER A 58 21.72 -18.43 -4.78
N SER A 59 21.86 -17.28 -4.11
CA SER A 59 23.13 -16.55 -4.04
C SER A 59 24.20 -17.33 -3.29
N VAL A 60 23.85 -17.92 -2.13
CA VAL A 60 24.79 -18.77 -1.37
C VAL A 60 25.23 -19.99 -2.19
N ARG A 61 24.31 -20.60 -2.96
CA ARG A 61 24.63 -21.73 -3.83
C ARG A 61 25.62 -21.36 -4.94
N ILE A 62 25.43 -20.21 -5.60
CA ILE A 62 26.34 -19.72 -6.65
C ILE A 62 27.74 -19.45 -6.07
N ASP A 63 27.81 -18.87 -4.87
CA ASP A 63 29.09 -18.58 -4.21
C ASP A 63 29.86 -19.87 -3.84
N GLU A 64 29.16 -20.91 -3.37
CA GLU A 64 29.76 -22.23 -3.05
C GLU A 64 30.29 -22.93 -4.30
N ASP A 65 29.53 -22.91 -5.41
CA ASP A 65 29.95 -23.47 -6.69
C ASP A 65 31.20 -22.74 -7.22
N SER A 66 31.30 -21.44 -6.98
CA SER A 66 32.43 -20.62 -7.41
C SER A 66 33.69 -20.79 -6.54
N ALA A 67 33.55 -21.27 -5.30
CA ALA A 67 34.66 -21.52 -4.37
C ALA A 67 35.40 -22.85 -4.64
N GLY A 68 34.92 -23.68 -5.57
CA GLY A 68 35.66 -24.83 -6.12
C GLY A 68 35.84 -26.02 -5.19
N SER A 69 35.23 -26.03 -4.00
CA SER A 69 35.32 -27.15 -3.05
C SER A 69 33.98 -27.37 -2.33
N PRO A 70 33.07 -28.19 -2.89
CA PRO A 70 31.85 -28.57 -2.20
C PRO A 70 32.19 -29.47 -1.00
N LEU A 71 32.17 -28.92 0.22
CA LEU A 71 32.18 -29.74 1.42
C LEU A 71 30.83 -30.48 1.52
N PRO A 72 30.81 -31.81 1.75
CA PRO A 72 29.57 -32.58 1.82
C PRO A 72 28.60 -32.05 2.88
N SER A 73 29.13 -31.55 4.02
CA SER A 73 28.33 -30.96 5.09
C SER A 73 27.60 -29.67 4.70
N SER A 74 28.11 -28.91 3.73
CA SER A 74 27.47 -27.68 3.24
C SER A 74 26.27 -28.01 2.36
N SER A 75 26.41 -29.03 1.50
CA SER A 75 25.33 -29.50 0.63
C SER A 75 24.12 -30.02 1.42
N ASP A 76 24.36 -30.80 2.48
CA ASP A 76 23.28 -31.32 3.34
C ASP A 76 22.56 -30.19 4.07
N TYR A 77 23.30 -29.16 4.54
CA TYR A 77 22.70 -27.97 5.14
C TYR A 77 21.82 -27.21 4.15
N LEU A 78 22.30 -26.99 2.92
CA LEU A 78 21.53 -26.29 1.88
C LEU A 78 20.24 -27.02 1.52
N ARG A 79 20.29 -28.35 1.37
CA ARG A 79 19.09 -29.18 1.17
C ARG A 79 18.10 -29.07 2.32
N ALA A 80 18.59 -29.17 3.57
CA ALA A 80 17.74 -29.00 4.73
C ALA A 80 17.09 -27.60 4.80
N THR A 81 17.79 -26.55 4.35
CA THR A 81 17.20 -25.21 4.25
C THR A 81 16.21 -25.06 3.11
N GLU A 82 16.41 -25.75 1.98
CA GLU A 82 15.48 -25.80 0.86
C GLU A 82 14.17 -26.48 1.28
N ASP A 83 14.27 -27.66 1.90
CA ASP A 83 13.13 -28.40 2.42
C ASP A 83 12.30 -27.58 3.42
N LYS A 84 12.98 -26.79 4.28
CA LYS A 84 12.32 -25.87 5.22
C LYS A 84 11.59 -24.72 4.53
N ILE A 85 12.20 -24.13 3.51
CA ILE A 85 11.58 -23.06 2.72
C ILE A 85 10.34 -23.59 2.02
N ASP A 86 10.41 -24.79 1.44
CA ASP A 86 9.31 -25.43 0.74
C ASP A 86 8.16 -25.79 1.69
N ALA A 87 8.48 -26.29 2.90
CA ALA A 87 7.50 -26.54 3.94
C ALA A 87 6.77 -25.25 4.37
N LEU A 88 7.52 -24.15 4.59
CA LEU A 88 6.93 -22.84 4.91
C LEU A 88 6.06 -22.33 3.77
N GLU A 89 6.55 -22.37 2.53
CA GLU A 89 5.79 -21.93 1.36
C GLU A 89 4.48 -22.71 1.20
N SER A 90 4.51 -24.03 1.41
CA SER A 90 3.33 -24.88 1.35
C SER A 90 2.27 -24.48 2.38
N VAL A 91 2.67 -24.27 3.64
CA VAL A 91 1.78 -23.81 4.72
C VAL A 91 1.19 -22.44 4.39
N LEU A 92 2.02 -21.50 3.94
CA LEU A 92 1.56 -20.15 3.60
C LEU A 92 0.62 -20.14 2.39
N ASN A 93 0.87 -20.97 1.38
CA ASN A 93 -0.02 -21.10 0.23
C ASN A 93 -1.37 -21.74 0.59
N ASP A 94 -1.37 -22.74 1.47
CA ASP A 94 -2.62 -23.30 2.03
C ASP A 94 -3.41 -22.22 2.76
N VAL A 95 -2.79 -21.48 3.68
CA VAL A 95 -3.41 -20.34 4.38
C VAL A 95 -3.93 -19.30 3.39
N ARG A 96 -3.12 -18.90 2.40
CA ARG A 96 -3.50 -17.91 1.39
C ARG A 96 -4.73 -18.35 0.61
N SER A 97 -4.79 -19.62 0.21
CA SER A 97 -5.92 -20.19 -0.53
C SER A 97 -7.20 -20.22 0.31
N ARG A 98 -7.07 -20.53 1.61
CA ARG A 98 -8.19 -20.54 2.56
C ARG A 98 -8.68 -19.14 2.91
N ALA A 99 -7.78 -18.18 3.07
CA ALA A 99 -8.10 -16.82 3.50
C ALA A 99 -8.43 -15.88 2.33
N GLN A 100 -8.33 -16.36 1.08
CA GLN A 100 -8.51 -15.53 -0.10
C GLN A 100 -9.89 -14.84 -0.09
N PRO A 101 -9.93 -13.49 -0.11
CA PRO A 101 -11.19 -12.77 -0.17
C PRO A 101 -11.95 -13.17 -1.42
N LYS A 102 -13.17 -13.70 -1.25
CA LYS A 102 -14.08 -13.93 -2.37
C LYS A 102 -14.38 -12.58 -2.99
N LYS A 103 -13.93 -12.37 -4.22
CA LYS A 103 -14.21 -11.15 -4.99
C LYS A 103 -15.71 -11.07 -5.27
N SER A 104 -16.50 -10.57 -4.33
CA SER A 104 -17.89 -10.22 -4.61
C SER A 104 -17.88 -8.98 -5.49
N LYS A 105 -18.50 -9.07 -6.66
CA LYS A 105 -18.73 -7.89 -7.50
C LYS A 105 -19.47 -6.85 -6.64
N PRO A 106 -19.04 -5.58 -6.63
CA PRO A 106 -19.78 -4.56 -5.89
C PRO A 106 -21.25 -4.59 -6.35
N PRO A 107 -22.21 -4.43 -5.43
CA PRO A 107 -23.62 -4.41 -5.79
C PRO A 107 -23.82 -3.36 -6.90
N SER A 108 -24.46 -3.78 -7.98
CA SER A 108 -24.65 -2.92 -9.15
C SER A 108 -25.40 -1.65 -8.73
N TYR A 109 -24.76 -0.49 -8.86
CA TYR A 109 -25.40 0.80 -8.59
C TYR A 109 -26.59 1.07 -9.52
N LEU A 110 -26.66 0.38 -10.67
CA LEU A 110 -27.79 0.48 -11.60
C LEU A 110 -29.10 -0.09 -11.02
N SER A 111 -29.02 -0.94 -9.98
CA SER A 111 -30.21 -1.45 -9.26
C SER A 111 -30.93 -0.37 -8.46
N HIS A 112 -30.21 0.70 -8.10
CA HIS A 112 -30.71 1.79 -7.26
C HIS A 112 -31.00 3.07 -8.07
N VAL A 113 -30.77 3.07 -9.38
CA VAL A 113 -31.13 4.21 -10.22
C VAL A 113 -32.64 4.16 -10.45
N PRO A 114 -33.43 5.13 -9.92
CA PRO A 114 -34.85 5.18 -10.20
C PRO A 114 -35.07 5.35 -11.70
N PRO A 115 -36.07 4.66 -12.30
CA PRO A 115 -36.31 4.73 -13.73
C PRO A 115 -36.55 6.19 -14.18
N PRO A 116 -36.02 6.60 -15.34
CA PRO A 116 -36.18 7.96 -15.83
C PRO A 116 -37.68 8.26 -15.99
N ARG A 117 -38.14 9.36 -15.37
CA ARG A 117 -39.53 9.81 -15.52
C ARG A 117 -39.79 10.13 -17.00
N PRO A 118 -40.94 9.71 -17.57
CA PRO A 118 -41.27 10.01 -18.96
C PRO A 118 -41.29 11.54 -19.15
N LYS A 119 -40.55 12.02 -20.15
CA LYS A 119 -40.53 13.45 -20.53
C LYS A 119 -41.92 13.83 -21.00
N LEU A 120 -42.56 14.79 -20.31
CA LEU A 120 -43.76 15.45 -20.79
C LEU A 120 -43.42 16.15 -22.10
N VAL A 121 -44.06 15.72 -23.19
CA VAL A 121 -43.96 16.32 -24.52
C VAL A 121 -44.57 17.72 -24.44
N VAL A 122 -43.72 18.75 -24.42
CA VAL A 122 -44.14 20.13 -24.67
C VAL A 122 -44.27 20.27 -26.19
N GLN A 123 -45.50 20.48 -26.66
CA GLN A 123 -45.76 20.78 -28.07
C GLN A 123 -45.26 22.20 -28.40
N PRO A 124 -44.60 22.42 -29.56
CA PRO A 124 -44.18 23.75 -29.98
C PRO A 124 -45.35 24.53 -30.58
N ILE A 125 -45.67 25.67 -29.99
CA ILE A 125 -46.49 26.71 -30.63
C ILE A 125 -45.58 27.53 -31.56
N VAL A 126 -45.98 27.56 -32.83
CA VAL A 126 -45.38 28.36 -33.91
C VAL A 126 -45.90 29.79 -33.80
N THR A 127 -45.01 30.77 -33.65
CA THR A 127 -45.29 32.17 -33.98
C THR A 127 -44.13 32.75 -34.77
N ILE A 128 -44.42 33.10 -36.03
CA ILE A 128 -43.57 33.74 -37.02
C ILE A 128 -43.75 35.25 -36.87
N THR A 129 -42.67 36.05 -36.82
CA THR A 129 -42.68 37.46 -37.28
C THR A 129 -41.26 37.89 -37.68
N SER A 130 -41.17 38.51 -38.87
CA SER A 130 -39.99 38.92 -39.62
C SER A 130 -39.49 40.35 -39.30
N GLU A 131 -38.24 40.66 -39.66
CA GLU A 131 -37.71 41.85 -40.42
C GLU A 131 -36.18 41.96 -40.15
N GLU A 132 -35.29 41.75 -41.12
CA GLU A 132 -34.74 42.64 -42.17
C GLU A 132 -33.79 43.76 -41.66
N VAL A 133 -32.53 43.77 -42.15
CA VAL A 133 -31.70 44.93 -42.59
C VAL A 133 -30.20 44.53 -42.81
N LYS A 134 -29.79 44.47 -44.09
CA LYS A 134 -28.64 45.10 -44.80
C LYS A 134 -27.17 45.09 -44.26
N SER A 135 -26.30 44.31 -44.94
CA SER A 135 -25.01 44.63 -45.64
C SER A 135 -23.79 45.30 -44.90
N PRO A 136 -22.58 45.40 -45.52
CA PRO A 136 -21.50 44.39 -45.64
C PRO A 136 -20.09 44.91 -45.21
N GLU A 137 -19.03 44.12 -45.53
CA GLU A 137 -17.63 44.50 -45.87
C GLU A 137 -16.43 44.18 -44.93
N GLU A 138 -15.42 43.56 -45.60
CA GLU A 138 -13.95 43.63 -45.41
C GLU A 138 -13.29 42.93 -44.18
N MET A 139 -12.12 42.27 -44.22
CA MET A 139 -11.08 42.03 -45.25
C MET A 139 -9.99 41.03 -44.75
N THR A 140 -9.52 40.17 -45.68
CA THR A 140 -8.11 39.77 -45.98
C THR A 140 -7.20 38.85 -45.12
N SER A 141 -6.54 37.96 -45.90
CA SER A 141 -5.17 37.38 -45.85
C SER A 141 -5.06 35.93 -45.34
N GLU A 142 -4.87 34.88 -46.16
CA GLU A 142 -3.69 34.48 -47.00
C GLU A 142 -2.35 34.50 -46.23
N ALA A 143 -1.43 33.52 -46.27
CA ALA A 143 -1.26 32.27 -47.00
C ALA A 143 -0.06 31.45 -46.42
N LEU A 144 0.13 30.23 -46.96
CA LEU A 144 1.35 29.40 -47.09
C LEU A 144 1.65 28.26 -46.08
N LEU A 145 1.70 27.04 -46.66
CA LEU A 145 2.29 25.76 -46.22
C LEU A 145 3.81 25.72 -46.57
N PRO A 146 4.55 24.58 -46.51
CA PRO A 146 4.70 23.47 -45.55
C PRO A 146 6.20 23.19 -45.19
N VAL A 147 6.53 22.38 -44.17
CA VAL A 147 7.84 21.70 -44.07
C VAL A 147 7.69 20.32 -43.41
N GLU A 148 8.11 19.30 -44.16
CA GLU A 148 8.46 17.94 -43.72
C GLU A 148 9.91 17.95 -43.20
N GLU A 149 10.20 17.34 -42.05
CA GLU A 149 11.56 16.90 -41.72
C GLU A 149 11.58 15.52 -41.04
N THR A 150 11.92 14.55 -41.88
CA THR A 150 12.63 13.30 -41.66
C THR A 150 13.80 13.42 -40.68
N TRP A 151 13.82 12.58 -39.64
CA TRP A 151 15.08 12.09 -39.03
C TRP A 151 14.94 10.61 -38.63
N GLU A 152 15.63 9.74 -39.38
CA GLU A 152 16.09 8.45 -38.92
C GLU A 152 17.49 8.56 -38.29
N LYS A 153 17.80 7.60 -37.40
CA LYS A 153 19.11 6.90 -37.22
C LYS A 153 19.89 7.13 -35.90
N GLY A 154 20.19 6.00 -35.25
CA GLY A 154 21.28 5.79 -34.26
C GLY A 154 20.89 5.98 -32.80
N SER A 155 20.47 4.96 -32.04
CA SER A 155 21.34 3.98 -31.35
C SER A 155 22.61 4.56 -30.73
N GLU A 156 22.57 4.89 -29.44
CA GLU A 156 23.65 4.55 -28.52
C GLU A 156 23.13 4.46 -27.07
N LEU A 157 23.43 3.31 -26.46
CA LEU A 157 23.19 3.01 -25.05
C LEU A 157 23.89 4.05 -24.17
N ARG A 158 23.15 4.65 -23.24
CA ARG A 158 23.75 5.11 -21.98
C ARG A 158 22.75 5.05 -20.84
N SER A 159 22.85 3.97 -20.08
CA SER A 159 22.40 3.91 -18.69
C SER A 159 23.15 4.94 -17.83
N PRO A 160 22.46 5.58 -16.89
CA PRO A 160 22.98 5.77 -15.53
C PRO A 160 22.08 5.00 -14.56
N ALA A 161 22.59 4.00 -13.82
CA ALA A 161 23.24 4.20 -12.52
C ALA A 161 22.38 5.11 -11.64
N SER A 162 21.50 4.55 -10.81
CA SER A 162 21.82 4.25 -9.40
C SER A 162 22.59 5.39 -8.75
N ASP A 163 21.89 6.46 -8.40
CA ASP A 163 22.17 7.26 -7.21
C ASP A 163 20.99 8.19 -6.95
N LEU A 164 20.85 8.64 -5.70
CA LEU A 164 19.79 9.47 -5.11
C LEU A 164 18.70 8.71 -4.33
N LEU A 165 19.14 7.95 -3.31
CA LEU A 165 18.43 7.93 -2.03
C LEU A 165 19.15 8.91 -1.08
N PRO A 166 18.54 10.04 -0.68
CA PRO A 166 18.95 10.75 0.52
C PRO A 166 18.45 9.98 1.73
N GLY A 167 19.38 9.44 2.51
CA GLY A 167 19.09 8.93 3.84
C GLY A 167 18.71 10.06 4.79
N THR A 168 17.64 9.86 5.54
CA THR A 168 17.41 10.54 6.81
C THR A 168 16.95 9.54 7.87
N PRO A 169 17.40 9.70 9.12
CA PRO A 169 17.36 8.68 10.16
C PRO A 169 16.00 8.65 10.88
N LEU A 170 15.46 7.45 11.08
CA LEU A 170 14.33 7.22 11.99
C LEU A 170 14.85 7.10 13.44
N PRO A 171 14.25 7.80 14.41
CA PRO A 171 14.58 7.63 15.82
C PRO A 171 13.99 6.30 16.34
N TYR A 172 14.89 5.41 16.73
CA TYR A 172 14.64 4.14 17.39
C TYR A 172 14.36 4.38 18.88
N LEU A 173 13.14 4.10 19.33
CA LEU A 173 12.82 3.98 20.76
C LEU A 173 13.12 2.55 21.22
N GLU A 174 14.32 2.34 21.75
CA GLU A 174 14.66 1.17 22.55
C GLU A 174 14.58 1.55 24.04
N THR A 175 13.78 0.82 24.80
CA THR A 175 13.76 0.89 26.26
C THR A 175 14.22 -0.45 26.83
N LYS A 176 15.45 -0.50 27.35
CA LYS A 176 15.89 -1.55 28.28
C LYS A 176 16.68 -0.94 29.43
N HIS A 177 16.16 -1.15 30.64
CA HIS A 177 16.71 -0.84 31.96
C HIS A 177 18.21 -1.13 32.13
N THR A 178 18.95 -0.22 32.80
CA THR A 178 19.72 -0.44 34.04
C THR A 178 20.11 0.92 34.68
N ARG A 179 20.03 0.99 36.01
CA ARG A 179 20.11 2.14 36.95
C ARG A 179 21.53 2.24 37.59
N PRO A 180 21.85 3.12 38.58
CA PRO A 180 21.86 4.60 38.72
C PRO A 180 23.27 5.22 38.95
N VAL A 181 23.41 6.56 38.92
CA VAL A 181 24.08 7.41 39.95
C VAL A 181 23.79 8.90 39.66
N SER A 182 23.25 9.60 40.67
CA SER A 182 23.32 11.04 41.06
C SER A 182 23.19 12.15 39.98
N SER A 183 22.47 13.28 40.11
CA SER A 183 21.73 13.97 41.19
C SER A 183 20.86 15.10 40.58
N GLU A 184 19.76 15.45 41.26
CA GLU A 184 19.00 16.74 41.26
C GLU A 184 18.29 17.17 39.95
N SER A 185 17.05 17.66 39.90
CA SER A 185 16.16 18.26 40.89
C SER A 185 14.70 18.29 40.37
N HIS A 186 13.77 18.43 41.31
CA HIS A 186 12.34 18.81 41.19
C HIS A 186 11.33 17.82 40.57
N SER A 187 10.61 17.10 41.44
CA SER A 187 9.14 17.01 41.44
C SER A 187 8.67 16.26 42.69
N GLU A 188 8.13 17.02 43.63
CA GLU A 188 7.50 16.50 44.84
C GLU A 188 6.25 15.70 44.51
N SER A 189 6.25 14.49 45.05
CA SER A 189 5.10 13.63 45.25
C SER A 189 4.13 14.29 46.23
N LEU A 190 3.06 14.91 45.74
CA LEU A 190 1.88 15.24 46.55
C LEU A 190 0.95 14.02 46.64
N LEU A 191 1.40 12.99 47.35
CA LEU A 191 0.51 12.11 48.10
C LEU A 191 0.74 12.42 49.58
N SER A 192 0.00 13.41 50.07
CA SER A 192 -0.09 13.67 51.50
C SER A 192 -1.21 12.81 52.11
N PRO A 193 -1.02 12.26 53.33
CA PRO A 193 -1.97 11.36 53.96
C PRO A 193 -3.30 12.04 54.30
N ARG A 194 -4.39 11.35 53.96
CA ARG A 194 -5.74 11.63 54.47
C ARG A 194 -5.74 11.73 56.00
N PRO A 195 -6.13 12.87 56.61
CA PRO A 195 -6.46 12.89 58.02
C PRO A 195 -7.75 12.11 58.22
N ARG A 196 -7.68 11.04 59.01
CA ARG A 196 -8.85 10.34 59.53
C ARG A 196 -9.35 11.10 60.77
N PRO A 197 -10.52 11.74 60.77
CA PRO A 197 -11.11 12.24 62.01
C PRO A 197 -11.65 11.04 62.79
N SER A 198 -10.88 10.59 63.78
CA SER A 198 -11.45 9.91 64.96
C SER A 198 -11.81 11.00 65.96
N ALA A 199 -13.10 11.25 66.14
CA ALA A 199 -13.74 11.27 67.46
C ALA A 199 -15.06 12.07 67.42
N SER A 200 -16.05 11.45 68.07
CA SER A 200 -17.14 12.07 68.80
C SER A 200 -18.29 12.70 68.00
N ALA A 201 -19.42 12.01 68.09
CA ALA A 201 -20.73 12.56 67.89
C ALA A 201 -21.00 13.72 68.88
N SER A 202 -21.43 14.87 68.36
CA SER A 202 -22.46 15.71 68.97
C SER A 202 -23.02 16.70 67.92
N PRO A 203 -24.33 16.94 67.86
CA PRO A 203 -24.94 17.80 66.86
C PRO A 203 -25.19 19.20 67.44
N THR A 204 -24.42 20.20 67.01
CA THR A 204 -24.76 21.61 67.28
C THR A 204 -24.25 22.51 66.17
N THR A 205 -25.19 23.01 65.36
CA THR A 205 -25.22 24.37 64.80
C THR A 205 -23.95 24.89 64.12
N ASP A 206 -23.76 24.59 62.84
CA ASP A 206 -22.83 25.31 61.95
C ASP A 206 -23.40 25.44 60.52
N LEU A 207 -24.42 26.29 60.38
CA LEU A 207 -24.99 26.67 59.08
C LEU A 207 -24.12 27.63 58.22
N PRO A 208 -23.17 28.45 58.73
CA PRO A 208 -22.34 29.29 57.87
C PRO A 208 -21.13 28.55 57.27
N ALA A 209 -20.55 27.57 57.97
CA ALA A 209 -19.34 26.87 57.52
C ALA A 209 -19.60 25.97 56.28
N PHE A 210 -20.77 25.33 56.22
CA PHE A 210 -21.17 24.52 55.05
C PHE A 210 -21.39 25.36 53.78
N MET A 211 -21.93 26.57 53.90
CA MET A 211 -22.12 27.47 52.75
C MET A 211 -20.79 27.99 52.20
N HIS A 212 -19.82 28.29 53.08
CA HIS A 212 -18.47 28.66 52.65
C HIS A 212 -17.73 27.49 51.98
N THR A 213 -17.86 26.26 52.50
CA THR A 213 -17.31 25.07 51.85
C THR A 213 -17.95 24.81 50.48
N SER A 214 -19.28 24.94 50.34
CA SER A 214 -19.91 24.71 49.03
C SER A 214 -19.51 25.74 47.98
N LEU A 215 -19.40 27.01 48.38
CA LEU A 215 -18.93 28.08 47.49
C LEU A 215 -17.47 27.85 47.09
N GLN A 216 -16.61 27.45 48.04
CA GLN A 216 -15.21 27.15 47.77
C GLN A 216 -15.05 25.94 46.83
N THR A 217 -15.86 24.89 46.98
CA THR A 217 -15.85 23.76 46.02
C THR A 217 -16.40 24.15 44.65
N GLN A 218 -17.35 25.08 44.58
CA GLN A 218 -17.88 25.56 43.31
C GLN A 218 -16.84 26.42 42.57
N GLU A 219 -16.09 27.24 43.30
CA GLU A 219 -15.01 28.06 42.76
C GLU A 219 -13.86 27.18 42.25
N ASP A 220 -13.45 26.16 43.01
CA ASP A 220 -12.42 25.19 42.60
C ASP A 220 -12.82 24.39 41.34
N LEU A 221 -14.08 23.92 41.25
CA LEU A 221 -14.58 23.26 40.05
C LEU A 221 -14.63 24.21 38.85
N SER A 222 -15.00 25.47 39.06
CA SER A 222 -15.04 26.47 38.00
C SER A 222 -13.63 26.79 37.48
N GLU A 223 -12.65 26.85 38.36
CA GLU A 223 -11.25 27.05 38.03
C GLU A 223 -10.70 25.84 37.26
N GLN A 224 -11.02 24.63 37.72
CA GLN A 224 -10.61 23.40 37.03
C GLN A 224 -11.24 23.28 35.63
N LEU A 225 -12.50 23.69 35.47
CA LEU A 225 -13.18 23.70 34.18
C LEU A 225 -12.59 24.78 33.26
N ALA A 226 -12.25 25.95 33.78
CA ALA A 226 -11.56 26.99 33.02
C ALA A 226 -10.17 26.54 32.54
N GLN A 227 -9.42 25.85 33.41
CA GLN A 227 -8.11 25.27 33.06
C GLN A 227 -8.25 24.16 31.99
N MET A 228 -9.23 23.26 32.15
CA MET A 228 -9.52 22.23 31.15
C MET A 228 -9.98 22.81 29.82
N ALA A 229 -10.81 23.86 29.82
CA ALA A 229 -11.23 24.54 28.60
C ALA A 229 -10.06 25.23 27.90
N ALA A 230 -9.15 25.86 28.65
CA ALA A 230 -7.93 26.47 28.11
C ALA A 230 -6.97 25.41 27.53
N GLN A 231 -6.87 24.25 28.17
CA GLN A 231 -6.09 23.12 27.68
C GLN A 231 -6.71 22.53 26.41
N LEU A 232 -8.02 22.30 26.40
CA LEU A 232 -8.75 21.82 25.23
C LEU A 232 -8.60 22.79 24.05
N LYS A 233 -8.65 24.10 24.31
CA LYS A 233 -8.41 25.13 23.28
C LYS A 233 -7.00 25.06 22.70
N ARG A 234 -5.98 24.90 23.55
CA ARG A 234 -4.59 24.69 23.08
C ARG A 234 -4.46 23.40 22.26
N ASN A 235 -5.04 22.30 22.75
CA ASN A 235 -5.05 21.03 22.03
C ASN A 235 -5.76 21.16 20.66
N ALA A 236 -6.88 21.88 20.59
CA ALA A 236 -7.59 22.13 19.34
C ALA A 236 -6.75 22.98 18.36
N GLN A 237 -6.02 23.99 18.85
CA GLN A 237 -5.13 24.78 18.02
C GLN A 237 -3.95 23.96 17.49
N THR A 238 -3.36 23.09 18.31
CA THR A 238 -2.29 22.20 17.86
C THR A 238 -2.80 21.17 16.85
N PHE A 239 -3.99 20.63 17.04
CA PHE A 239 -4.61 19.72 16.07
C PHE A 239 -4.95 20.42 14.75
N ALA A 240 -5.43 21.67 14.80
CA ALA A 240 -5.70 22.43 13.58
C ALA A 240 -4.41 22.70 12.78
N ALA A 241 -3.30 23.02 13.46
CA ALA A 241 -2.01 23.21 12.81
C ALA A 241 -1.47 21.90 12.19
N GLN A 242 -1.55 20.79 12.94
CA GLN A 242 -1.14 19.47 12.44
C GLN A 242 -2.00 19.00 11.25
N LEU A 243 -3.32 19.21 11.31
CA LEU A 243 -4.21 18.89 10.20
C LEU A 243 -3.90 19.69 8.92
N HIS A 244 -3.41 20.92 9.06
CA HIS A 244 -3.03 21.72 7.90
C HIS A 244 -1.75 21.19 7.24
N GLU A 245 -0.75 20.83 8.06
CA GLU A 245 0.48 20.17 7.60
C GLU A 245 0.18 18.81 6.96
N ASP A 246 -0.66 17.99 7.60
CA ASP A 246 -1.09 16.70 7.09
C ASP A 246 -1.86 16.83 5.77
N ASN A 247 -2.73 17.84 5.62
CA ASN A 247 -3.43 18.10 4.37
C ASN A 247 -2.46 18.44 3.23
N ALA A 248 -1.41 19.23 3.51
CA ALA A 248 -0.38 19.54 2.53
C ALA A 248 0.40 18.28 2.10
N LEU A 249 0.72 17.38 3.04
CA LEU A 249 1.35 16.10 2.72
C LEU A 249 0.42 15.17 1.93
N VAL A 250 -0.87 15.17 2.23
CA VAL A 250 -1.89 14.40 1.49
C VAL A 250 -2.05 14.92 0.07
N GLN A 251 -2.07 16.24 -0.15
CA GLN A 251 -2.12 16.81 -1.50
C GLN A 251 -0.86 16.48 -2.31
N LEU A 252 0.31 16.58 -1.71
CA LEU A 252 1.57 16.19 -2.35
C LEU A 252 1.58 14.69 -2.72
N ALA A 253 1.09 13.83 -1.84
CA ALA A 253 0.93 12.40 -2.12
C ALA A 253 -0.10 12.16 -3.24
N HIS A 254 -1.17 12.95 -3.29
CA HIS A 254 -2.18 12.88 -4.34
C HIS A 254 -1.61 13.27 -5.70
N ASP A 255 -0.87 14.38 -5.79
CA ASP A 255 -0.21 14.83 -7.02
C ASP A 255 0.81 13.81 -7.52
N GLN A 256 1.59 13.20 -6.61
CA GLN A 256 2.50 12.12 -6.97
C GLN A 256 1.76 10.88 -7.46
N LEU A 257 0.63 10.54 -6.85
CA LEU A 257 -0.19 9.41 -7.25
C LEU A 257 -0.81 9.65 -8.64
N GLU A 258 -1.29 10.85 -8.93
CA GLU A 258 -1.79 11.22 -10.26
C GLU A 258 -0.68 11.17 -11.32
N GLY A 259 0.51 11.65 -10.98
CA GLY A 259 1.69 11.57 -11.84
C GLY A 259 2.09 10.12 -12.17
N VAL A 260 2.13 9.24 -11.16
CA VAL A 260 2.40 7.81 -11.36
C VAL A 260 1.28 7.14 -12.15
N HIS A 261 0.01 7.46 -11.85
CA HIS A 261 -1.14 6.88 -12.53
C HIS A 261 -1.17 7.22 -14.02
N THR A 262 -0.90 8.48 -14.38
CA THR A 262 -0.81 8.90 -15.78
C THR A 262 0.34 8.21 -16.50
N ARG A 263 1.52 8.13 -15.88
CA ARG A 263 2.69 7.41 -16.40
C ARG A 263 2.43 5.91 -16.60
N VAL A 264 1.83 5.24 -15.64
CA VAL A 264 1.47 3.82 -15.75
C VAL A 264 0.43 3.59 -16.85
N LYS A 265 -0.51 4.52 -17.04
CA LYS A 265 -1.54 4.41 -18.09
C LYS A 265 -0.94 4.58 -19.50
N THR A 266 0.00 5.51 -19.68
CA THR A 266 0.71 5.67 -20.96
C THR A 266 1.64 4.49 -21.24
N GLU A 267 2.45 4.06 -20.26
CA GLU A 267 3.31 2.87 -20.39
C GLU A 267 2.49 1.61 -20.68
N ARG A 268 1.35 1.41 -20.01
CA ARG A 268 0.46 0.28 -20.30
C ARG A 268 -0.13 0.32 -21.71
N THR A 269 -0.41 1.51 -22.24
CA THR A 269 -0.95 1.67 -23.59
C THR A 269 0.13 1.39 -24.64
N THR A 270 1.36 1.85 -24.41
CA THR A 270 2.49 1.56 -25.31
C THR A 270 2.84 0.07 -25.25
N LEU A 271 2.95 -0.53 -24.06
CA LEU A 271 3.16 -1.98 -23.88
C LEU A 271 2.07 -2.81 -24.54
N ARG A 272 0.80 -2.38 -24.45
CA ARG A 272 -0.31 -3.06 -25.13
C ARG A 272 -0.19 -2.99 -26.65
N ASN A 273 0.18 -1.84 -27.19
CA ASN A 273 0.38 -1.65 -28.64
C ASN A 273 1.56 -2.51 -29.16
N PHE A 274 2.64 -2.64 -28.38
CA PHE A 274 3.75 -3.53 -28.72
C PHE A 274 3.38 -5.02 -28.55
N SER A 275 2.60 -5.37 -27.53
CA SER A 275 2.13 -6.74 -27.30
C SER A 275 1.15 -7.22 -28.37
N SER A 276 0.28 -6.34 -28.91
CA SER A 276 -0.56 -6.69 -30.05
C SER A 276 0.24 -6.92 -31.34
N LYS A 277 1.43 -6.32 -31.47
CA LYS A 277 2.28 -6.43 -32.66
C LYS A 277 3.14 -7.69 -32.64
N SER A 278 3.63 -8.13 -31.47
CA SER A 278 4.39 -9.39 -31.32
C SER A 278 3.51 -10.64 -31.46
N GLY A 279 2.20 -10.53 -31.22
CA GLY A 279 1.25 -11.62 -31.46
C GLY A 279 1.05 -11.96 -32.95
N TYR A 280 1.21 -11.00 -33.86
CA TYR A 280 0.89 -11.19 -35.28
C TYR A 280 1.83 -12.19 -35.97
N THR A 281 3.14 -12.13 -35.69
CA THR A 281 4.12 -13.05 -36.28
C THR A 281 3.91 -14.48 -35.78
N THR A 282 3.61 -14.65 -34.49
CA THR A 282 3.30 -15.96 -33.91
C THR A 282 1.98 -16.52 -34.43
N CYS A 283 0.97 -15.67 -34.63
CA CYS A 283 -0.30 -16.07 -35.24
C CYS A 283 -0.10 -16.50 -36.70
N MET A 284 0.74 -15.80 -37.46
CA MET A 284 1.04 -16.13 -38.85
C MET A 284 1.78 -17.47 -38.97
N THR A 285 2.77 -17.73 -38.11
CA THR A 285 3.50 -19.02 -38.11
C THR A 285 2.60 -20.19 -37.73
N ILE A 286 1.74 -20.01 -36.72
CA ILE A 286 0.72 -21.00 -36.34
C ILE A 286 -0.23 -21.28 -37.51
N GLY A 287 -0.64 -20.24 -38.25
CA GLY A 287 -1.46 -20.40 -39.46
C GLY A 287 -0.79 -21.26 -40.54
N ILE A 288 0.49 -21.05 -40.80
CA ILE A 288 1.26 -21.84 -41.79
C ILE A 288 1.34 -23.31 -41.36
N ILE A 289 1.60 -23.58 -40.09
CA ILE A 289 1.66 -24.94 -39.55
C ILE A 289 0.32 -25.65 -39.75
N ILE A 290 -0.80 -24.97 -39.48
CA ILE A 290 -2.14 -25.53 -39.67
C ILE A 290 -2.39 -25.90 -41.14
N VAL A 291 -2.00 -25.06 -42.09
CA VAL A 291 -2.16 -25.35 -43.53
C VAL A 291 -1.36 -26.59 -43.95
N VAL A 292 -0.13 -26.76 -43.44
CA VAL A 292 0.69 -27.94 -43.71
C VAL A 292 0.03 -29.20 -43.14
N VAL A 293 -0.49 -29.14 -41.91
CA VAL A 293 -1.21 -30.26 -41.28
C VAL A 293 -2.45 -30.63 -42.09
N ILE A 294 -3.24 -29.66 -42.54
CA ILE A 294 -4.44 -29.92 -43.37
C ILE A 294 -4.03 -30.57 -44.70
N SER A 295 -2.99 -30.08 -45.35
CA SER A 295 -2.49 -30.63 -46.62
C SER A 295 -2.03 -32.07 -46.45
N TRP A 296 -1.35 -32.37 -45.35
CA TRP A 296 -0.92 -33.72 -44.99
C TRP A 296 -2.11 -34.65 -44.75
N VAL A 297 -3.11 -34.22 -43.96
CA VAL A 297 -4.34 -34.98 -43.74
C VAL A 297 -5.07 -35.25 -45.05
N MET A 298 -5.19 -34.26 -45.93
CA MET A 298 -5.81 -34.43 -47.25
C MET A 298 -5.09 -35.46 -48.11
N MET A 299 -3.75 -35.45 -48.13
CA MET A 299 -2.95 -36.44 -48.85
C MET A 299 -3.17 -37.87 -48.29
N PHE A 300 -3.22 -38.01 -46.97
CA PHE A 300 -3.54 -39.29 -46.32
C PHE A 300 -4.95 -39.77 -46.64
N LEU A 301 -5.93 -38.87 -46.65
CA LEU A 301 -7.29 -39.20 -47.04
C LEU A 301 -7.35 -39.66 -48.51
N MET A 302 -6.60 -39.01 -49.41
CA MET A 302 -6.53 -39.38 -50.83
C MET A 302 -5.96 -40.79 -51.04
N ILE A 303 -4.86 -41.13 -50.34
CA ILE A 303 -4.26 -42.48 -50.36
C ILE A 303 -5.22 -43.54 -49.79
N LYS A 304 -6.03 -43.17 -48.80
CA LYS A 304 -6.92 -44.12 -48.14
C LYS A 304 -8.24 -44.32 -48.90
N VAL A 305 -8.63 -43.34 -49.73
CA VAL A 305 -9.84 -43.37 -50.58
C VAL A 305 -9.57 -43.99 -51.95
N THR A 306 -8.35 -43.80 -52.48
CA THR A 306 -7.88 -44.42 -53.74
C THR A 306 -7.46 -45.87 -53.49
#